data_AF-A0A2D9LL53-F1
#
_entry.id   AF-A0A2D9LL53-F1
#
_cell.length_a   1.000
_cell.length_b   1.000
_cell.length_c   1.000
_cell.angle_alpha   90.00
_cell.angle_beta   90.00
_cell.angle_gamma   90.00
#
_symmetry.space_group_name_H-M   'P 1'
#
loop_
_entity.id
_entity.type
_entity.pdbx_description
1 polymer ?
#
loop_
_entity_poly.entity_id
_entity_poly.type
_entity_poly.pdbx_seq_one_letter_code
_entity_poly.pdbx_strand_id
1 'polypeptide(L)'
;MQTYTDAELEYYADRFMRLRIFRHGINLAQYMANPVAYELLDLPVEPLLPTQQAAMLRIWHRWDTGLAAVSETANEDDDIEIQAAAWDWRDLLDRWREETAEAERALDRMSQRNGAYVEPMRHHRHHGRNRTAANFARKGA
;
A
#
# COMPACT_ATOMS: atom_id res chain seq x y z
N MET A 1 -6.50 -38.99 -11.75
CA MET A 1 -5.16 -38.61 -11.25
C MET A 1 -4.84 -37.27 -11.89
N GLN A 2 -4.89 -36.17 -11.13
CA GLN A 2 -4.44 -34.88 -11.65
C GLN A 2 -2.92 -34.95 -11.79
N THR A 3 -2.43 -34.68 -12.99
CA THR A 3 -1.00 -34.56 -13.26
C THR A 3 -0.71 -33.08 -13.44
N TYR A 4 0.28 -32.59 -12.71
CA TYR A 4 0.74 -31.21 -12.78
C TYR A 4 2.02 -31.16 -13.60
N THR A 5 2.21 -30.08 -14.34
CA THR A 5 3.50 -29.82 -14.99
C THR A 5 4.53 -29.37 -13.95
N ASP A 6 5.82 -29.61 -14.21
CA ASP A 6 6.89 -29.19 -13.28
C ASP A 6 6.86 -27.68 -13.02
N ALA A 7 6.59 -26.88 -14.06
CA ALA A 7 6.47 -25.42 -13.95
C ALA A 7 5.31 -24.97 -13.04
N GLU A 8 4.16 -25.65 -13.11
CA GLU A 8 3.04 -25.37 -12.20
C GLU A 8 3.39 -25.76 -10.77
N LEU A 9 4.10 -26.87 -10.58
CA LEU A 9 4.51 -27.36 -9.27
C LEU A 9 5.51 -26.40 -8.61
N GLU A 10 6.49 -25.89 -9.36
CA GLU A 10 7.42 -24.86 -8.91
C GLU A 10 6.69 -23.56 -8.55
N TYR A 11 5.79 -23.08 -9.42
CA TYR A 11 5.01 -21.87 -9.16
C TYR A 11 4.21 -21.97 -7.85
N TYR A 12 3.50 -23.08 -7.64
CA TYR A 12 2.72 -23.27 -6.41
C TYR A 12 3.60 -23.57 -5.19
N ALA A 13 4.77 -24.17 -5.35
CA ALA A 13 5.73 -24.35 -4.27
C ALA A 13 6.28 -22.99 -3.77
N ASP A 14 6.68 -22.11 -4.68
CA ASP A 14 7.14 -20.76 -4.34
C ASP A 14 6.05 -19.96 -3.64
N ARG A 15 4.81 -20.07 -4.14
CA ARG A 15 3.65 -19.39 -3.56
C ARG A 15 3.31 -19.93 -2.16
N PHE A 16 3.35 -21.26 -1.99
CA PHE A 16 3.16 -21.93 -0.70
C PHE A 16 4.19 -21.49 0.34
N MET A 17 5.46 -21.34 -0.07
CA MET A 17 6.53 -20.86 0.80
C MET A 17 6.37 -19.38 1.16
N ARG A 18 6.05 -18.54 0.16
CA ARG A 18 5.85 -17.09 0.36
C ARG A 18 4.72 -16.79 1.35
N LEU A 19 3.60 -17.50 1.23
CA LEU A 19 2.43 -17.35 2.10
C LEU A 19 2.56 -18.13 3.42
N ARG A 20 3.65 -18.90 3.59
CA ARG A 20 3.97 -19.68 4.80
C ARG A 20 2.82 -20.59 5.24
N ILE A 21 2.09 -21.14 4.26
CA ILE A 21 0.85 -21.92 4.48
C ILE A 21 1.11 -23.15 5.38
N PHE A 22 2.33 -23.69 5.37
CA PHE A 22 2.74 -24.78 6.26
C PHE A 22 2.51 -24.51 7.76
N ARG A 23 2.50 -23.23 8.19
CA ARG A 23 2.26 -22.86 9.59
C ARG A 23 0.83 -23.15 10.05
N HIS A 24 -0.10 -23.22 9.10
CA HIS A 24 -1.49 -23.63 9.35
C HIS A 24 -1.65 -25.16 9.38
N GLY A 25 -0.55 -25.92 9.34
CA GLY A 25 -0.56 -27.39 9.32
C GLY A 25 -0.96 -27.99 7.98
N ILE A 26 -1.01 -27.18 6.92
CA ILE A 26 -1.40 -27.59 5.56
C ILE A 26 -0.14 -27.93 4.77
N ASN A 27 -0.12 -29.06 4.08
CA ASN A 27 0.99 -29.44 3.20
C ASN A 27 0.77 -28.95 1.75
N LEU A 28 1.83 -29.02 0.93
CA LEU A 28 1.78 -28.54 -0.46
C LEU A 28 0.71 -29.26 -1.30
N ALA A 29 0.55 -30.58 -1.12
CA ALA A 29 -0.44 -31.36 -1.87
C ALA A 29 -1.88 -30.93 -1.52
N GLN A 30 -2.15 -30.64 -0.24
CA GLN A 30 -3.43 -30.10 0.22
C GLN A 30 -3.65 -28.68 -0.30
N TYR A 31 -2.61 -27.84 -0.30
CA TYR A 31 -2.66 -26.49 -0.87
C TYR A 31 -3.03 -26.52 -2.36
N MET A 32 -2.38 -27.37 -3.15
CA MET A 32 -2.65 -27.50 -4.58
C MET A 32 -4.07 -28.02 -4.89
N ALA A 33 -4.70 -28.74 -3.97
CA ALA A 33 -6.09 -29.17 -4.14
C ALA A 33 -7.08 -27.99 -4.15
N ASN A 34 -6.76 -26.88 -3.46
CA ASN A 34 -7.57 -25.66 -3.47
C ASN A 34 -6.74 -24.42 -3.08
N PRO A 35 -5.91 -23.89 -4.00
CA PRO A 35 -4.97 -22.82 -3.67
C PRO A 35 -5.70 -21.53 -3.25
N VAL A 36 -6.82 -21.20 -3.92
CA VAL A 36 -7.59 -19.97 -3.66
C VAL A 36 -8.10 -19.91 -2.23
N ALA A 37 -8.58 -21.03 -1.68
CA ALA A 37 -9.11 -21.05 -0.31
C ALA A 37 -8.02 -20.81 0.74
N TYR A 38 -6.81 -21.33 0.51
CA TYR A 38 -5.71 -21.23 1.46
C TYR A 38 -4.89 -19.94 1.31
N GLU A 39 -4.92 -19.31 0.14
CA GLU A 39 -4.32 -17.98 -0.07
C GLU A 39 -4.99 -16.88 0.76
N LEU A 40 -6.25 -17.07 1.13
CA LEU A 40 -6.95 -16.17 2.06
C LEU A 40 -6.43 -16.25 3.51
N LEU A 41 -5.67 -17.31 3.84
CA LEU A 41 -5.03 -17.49 5.15
C LEU A 41 -3.67 -16.81 5.23
N ASP A 42 -3.39 -15.85 4.34
CA ASP A 42 -2.13 -15.12 4.30
C ASP A 42 -1.80 -14.55 5.69
N LEU A 43 -0.59 -14.86 6.16
CA LEU A 43 -0.12 -14.43 7.47
C LEU A 43 0.64 -13.11 7.31
N PRO A 44 0.42 -12.13 8.20
CA PRO A 44 1.24 -10.92 8.20
C PRO A 44 2.71 -11.30 8.40
N VAL A 45 3.60 -10.45 7.86
CA VAL A 45 5.05 -10.60 8.06
C VAL A 45 5.31 -10.68 9.57
N GLU A 46 5.96 -11.75 9.97
CA GLU A 46 6.27 -12.01 11.38
C GLU A 46 7.18 -10.89 11.90
N PRO A 47 6.89 -10.31 13.07
CA PRO A 47 7.77 -9.31 13.64
C PRO A 47 9.15 -9.93 13.86
N LEU A 48 10.19 -9.12 13.64
CA LEU A 48 11.56 -9.55 13.87
C LEU A 48 11.70 -10.08 15.30
N LEU A 49 12.48 -11.16 15.46
CA LEU A 49 12.84 -11.65 16.78
C LEU A 49 13.53 -10.51 17.57
N PRO A 50 13.45 -10.48 18.91
CA PRO A 50 14.05 -9.39 19.69
C PRO A 50 15.53 -9.14 19.38
N THR A 51 16.29 -10.21 19.10
CA THR A 51 17.70 -10.14 18.69
C THR A 51 17.89 -9.49 17.31
N GLN A 52 17.02 -9.82 16.36
CA GLN A 52 17.02 -9.24 15.00
C GLN A 52 16.57 -7.78 15.03
N GLN A 53 15.55 -7.46 15.83
CA GLN A 53 15.10 -6.09 16.01
C GLN A 53 16.20 -5.22 16.64
N ALA A 54 16.91 -5.73 17.65
CA ALA A 54 18.05 -5.04 18.24
C ALA A 54 19.18 -4.80 17.21
N ALA A 55 19.46 -5.77 16.34
CA ALA A 55 20.43 -5.60 15.26
C ALA A 55 19.97 -4.54 14.25
N MET A 56 18.71 -4.58 13.82
CA MET A 56 18.12 -3.60 12.91
C MET A 56 18.21 -2.18 13.49
N LEU A 57 17.85 -1.99 14.77
CA LEU A 57 17.93 -0.68 15.44
C LEU A 57 19.38 -0.18 15.54
N ARG A 58 20.36 -1.05 15.78
CA ARG A 58 21.78 -0.68 15.79
C ARG A 58 22.26 -0.23 14.41
N ILE A 59 21.85 -0.92 13.36
CA ILE A 59 22.16 -0.54 11.98
C ILE A 59 21.53 0.82 11.68
N TRP A 60 20.23 0.97 11.94
CA TRP A 60 19.51 2.22 11.72
C TRP A 60 20.14 3.40 12.46
N HIS A 61 20.46 3.24 13.75
CA HIS A 61 21.14 4.27 14.54
C HIS A 61 22.51 4.66 13.95
N ARG A 62 23.28 3.71 13.43
CA ARG A 62 24.56 4.00 12.78
C ARG A 62 24.37 4.82 11.50
N TRP A 63 23.35 4.51 10.71
CA TRP A 63 23.01 5.28 9.52
C TRP A 63 22.56 6.71 9.88
N ASP A 64 21.67 6.85 10.87
CA ASP A 64 21.16 8.14 11.34
C ASP A 64 22.27 9.06 11.88
N THR A 65 23.27 8.48 12.55
CA THR A 65 24.41 9.21 13.14
C THR A 65 25.61 9.36 12.19
N GLY A 66 25.53 8.85 10.95
CA GLY A 66 26.66 8.85 10.00
C GLY A 66 27.83 7.95 10.42
N LEU A 67 27.64 7.07 11.41
CA LEU A 67 28.63 6.09 11.89
C LEU A 67 28.56 4.76 11.12
N ALA A 68 27.66 4.64 10.13
CA ALA A 68 27.61 3.50 9.25
C ALA A 68 28.87 3.48 8.38
N ALA A 69 29.59 2.37 8.39
CA ALA A 69 30.64 2.14 7.42
C ALA A 69 29.97 2.02 6.05
N VAL A 70 30.20 2.99 5.17
CA VAL A 70 29.86 2.87 3.75
C VAL A 70 30.74 1.74 3.22
N SER A 71 30.14 0.62 2.81
CA SER A 71 30.90 -0.41 2.14
C SER A 71 31.41 0.17 0.82
N GLU A 72 32.72 0.15 0.60
CA GLU A 72 33.36 0.52 -0.67
C GLU A 72 32.90 -0.36 -1.86
N THR A 73 32.13 -1.42 -1.58
CA THR A 73 31.49 -2.30 -2.56
C THR A 73 30.06 -1.86 -2.92
N ALA A 74 29.69 -0.59 -2.72
CA ALA A 74 28.50 -0.07 -3.39
C ALA A 74 28.80 -0.14 -4.89
N ASN A 75 28.06 -1.01 -5.58
CA ASN A 75 28.31 -1.36 -6.98
C ASN A 75 28.43 -0.09 -7.84
N GLU A 76 29.33 -0.14 -8.81
CA GLU A 76 29.48 0.85 -9.90
C GLU A 76 28.21 1.03 -10.77
N ASP A 77 27.12 0.31 -10.44
CA ASP A 77 25.80 0.32 -11.09
C ASP A 77 24.71 1.07 -10.27
N ASP A 78 25.07 1.85 -9.23
CA ASP A 78 24.12 2.78 -8.64
C ASP A 78 23.95 4.00 -9.58
N ASP A 79 23.08 3.81 -10.57
CA ASP A 79 22.50 4.78 -11.52
C ASP A 79 21.89 6.04 -10.87
N ILE A 80 22.13 6.32 -9.59
CA ILE A 80 21.63 7.49 -8.88
C ILE A 80 22.26 8.77 -9.46
N GLU A 81 23.56 8.78 -9.80
CA GLU A 81 24.18 9.94 -10.45
C GLU A 81 23.68 10.14 -11.89
N ILE A 82 23.41 9.06 -12.62
CA ILE A 82 22.88 9.09 -13.98
C ILE A 82 21.40 9.53 -13.99
N GLN A 83 20.60 9.03 -13.04
CA GLN A 83 19.20 9.45 -12.84
C GLN A 83 19.10 10.90 -12.31
N ALA A 84 19.99 11.30 -11.40
CA ALA A 84 20.06 12.68 -10.92
C ALA A 84 20.49 13.65 -12.02
N ALA A 85 21.37 13.25 -12.94
CA ALA A 85 21.72 14.04 -14.12
C ALA A 85 20.58 14.12 -15.16
N ALA A 86 19.67 13.14 -15.17
CA ALA A 86 18.49 13.13 -16.03
C ALA A 86 17.34 14.00 -15.50
N TRP A 87 17.35 14.38 -14.21
CA TRP A 87 16.35 15.25 -13.61
C TRP A 87 16.87 16.68 -13.49
N ASP A 88 16.32 17.61 -14.27
CA ASP A 88 16.53 19.03 -14.00
C ASP A 88 15.72 19.43 -12.76
N TRP A 89 16.41 19.63 -11.64
CA TRP A 89 15.80 20.08 -10.39
C TRP A 89 15.07 21.43 -10.55
N ARG A 90 15.43 22.24 -11.56
CA ARG A 90 14.70 23.48 -11.88
C ARG A 90 13.31 23.20 -12.42
N ASP A 91 13.17 22.25 -13.34
CA ASP A 91 11.87 21.84 -13.88
C ASP A 91 10.96 21.28 -12.78
N LEU A 92 11.53 20.55 -11.83
CA LEU A 92 10.79 20.03 -10.67
C LEU A 92 10.29 21.17 -9.77
N LEU A 93 11.13 22.18 -9.50
CA LEU A 93 10.74 23.35 -8.73
C LEU A 93 9.69 24.21 -9.44
N ASP A 94 9.81 24.40 -10.75
CA ASP A 94 8.84 25.17 -11.53
C ASP A 94 7.48 24.46 -11.56
N ARG A 95 7.48 23.14 -11.78
CA ARG A 95 6.26 22.33 -11.66
C ARG A 95 5.63 22.44 -10.27
N TRP A 96 6.43 22.37 -9.21
CA TRP A 96 5.90 22.49 -7.86
C TRP A 96 5.30 23.88 -7.60
N ARG A 97 5.93 24.95 -8.10
CA ARG A 97 5.39 26.31 -8.03
C ARG A 97 4.05 26.42 -8.77
N GLU A 98 3.95 25.86 -9.96
CA GLU A 98 2.70 25.85 -10.73
C GLU A 98 1.58 25.09 -10.01
N GLU A 99 1.88 23.90 -9.48
CA GLU A 99 0.93 23.11 -8.69
C GLU A 99 0.46 23.87 -7.44
N THR A 100 1.37 24.56 -6.72
CA THR A 100 1.00 25.40 -5.57
C THR A 100 0.14 26.59 -5.99
N ALA A 101 0.46 27.28 -7.08
CA ALA A 101 -0.32 28.40 -7.57
C ALA A 101 -1.70 27.96 -8.09
N GLU A 102 -1.83 26.74 -8.60
CA GLU A 102 -3.12 26.15 -8.95
C GLU A 102 -3.95 25.80 -7.71
N ALA A 103 -3.32 25.21 -6.69
CA ALA A 103 -3.98 24.90 -5.42
C ALA A 103 -4.48 26.18 -4.72
N GLU A 104 -3.67 27.23 -4.68
CA GLU A 104 -4.07 28.53 -4.13
C GLU A 104 -5.25 29.14 -4.90
N ARG A 105 -5.21 29.14 -6.24
CA ARG A 105 -6.34 29.59 -7.07
C ARG A 105 -7.60 28.75 -6.87
N ALA A 106 -7.46 27.46 -6.57
CA ALA A 106 -8.59 26.58 -6.26
C ALA A 106 -9.21 26.92 -4.90
N LEU A 107 -8.37 27.18 -3.88
CA LEU A 107 -8.81 27.60 -2.55
C LEU A 107 -9.48 28.97 -2.57
N ASP A 108 -8.98 29.93 -3.34
CA ASP A 108 -9.59 31.25 -3.52
C ASP A 108 -11.01 31.17 -4.11
N ARG A 109 -11.30 30.12 -4.89
CA ARG A 109 -12.63 29.86 -5.46
C ARG A 109 -13.56 29.12 -4.49
N MET A 110 -13.06 28.61 -3.35
CA MET A 110 -13.87 27.91 -2.36
C MET A 110 -14.62 28.90 -1.47
N SER A 111 -15.88 28.55 -1.17
CA SER A 111 -16.67 29.31 -0.21
C SER A 111 -16.07 29.18 1.19
N GLN A 112 -15.92 30.31 1.88
CA GLN A 112 -15.52 30.33 3.28
C GLN A 112 -16.74 30.55 4.18
N ARG A 113 -16.74 29.97 5.39
CA ARG A 113 -17.70 30.26 6.46
C ARG A 113 -16.90 30.50 7.75
N ASN A 114 -17.03 31.71 8.32
CA ASN A 114 -16.26 32.15 9.50
C ASN A 114 -14.73 31.99 9.34
N GLY A 115 -14.19 32.23 8.14
CA GLY A 115 -12.76 32.12 7.85
C GLY A 115 -12.24 30.70 7.66
N ALA A 116 -13.09 29.67 7.77
CA ALA A 116 -12.73 28.30 7.43
C ALA A 116 -13.23 27.96 6.01
N TYR A 117 -12.40 27.26 5.23
CA TYR A 117 -12.79 26.71 3.93
C TYR A 117 -13.87 25.64 4.13
N VAL A 118 -14.99 25.76 3.41
CA VAL A 118 -16.08 24.78 3.44
C VAL A 118 -16.10 24.06 2.10
N GLU A 119 -15.77 22.77 2.12
CA GLU A 119 -15.97 21.92 0.96
C GLU A 119 -17.46 21.77 0.68
N PRO A 120 -17.95 22.12 -0.52
CA PRO A 120 -19.34 21.91 -0.87
C PRO A 120 -19.63 20.42 -0.94
N MET A 121 -20.48 19.94 -0.02
CA MET A 121 -20.90 18.55 0.03
C MET A 121 -21.64 18.18 -1.27
N ARG A 122 -20.99 17.39 -2.13
CA ARG A 122 -21.62 16.86 -3.34
C ARG A 122 -22.62 15.78 -2.95
N HIS A 123 -23.89 16.15 -2.84
CA HIS A 123 -24.95 15.16 -2.77
C HIS A 123 -25.02 14.42 -4.11
N HIS A 124 -24.74 13.12 -4.09
CA HIS A 124 -25.09 12.24 -5.20
C HIS A 124 -26.59 12.38 -5.44
N ARG A 125 -26.99 12.78 -6.66
CA ARG A 125 -28.39 12.74 -7.06
C ARG A 125 -28.83 11.28 -7.07
N HIS A 126 -29.54 10.85 -6.03
CA HIS A 126 -30.29 9.60 -6.10
C HIS A 126 -31.33 9.74 -7.21
N HIS A 127 -31.21 8.91 -8.26
CA HIS A 127 -32.22 8.80 -9.28
C HIS A 127 -33.52 8.31 -8.63
N GLY A 128 -34.57 9.13 -8.69
CA GLY A 128 -35.85 8.87 -8.06
C GLY A 128 -36.56 7.67 -8.69
N ARG A 129 -36.33 6.47 -8.13
CA ARG A 129 -37.21 5.32 -8.25
C ARG A 129 -37.24 4.60 -6.90
N ASN A 130 -38.20 4.99 -6.06
CA ASN A 130 -39.07 4.11 -5.29
C ASN A 130 -39.93 4.95 -4.31
N ARG A 131 -41.18 5.21 -4.70
CA ARG A 131 -42.26 5.66 -3.80
C ARG A 131 -42.76 4.45 -2.98
N THR A 132 -41.90 3.85 -2.18
CA THR A 132 -42.31 2.82 -1.21
C THR A 132 -42.34 3.43 0.18
N ALA A 133 -43.53 3.92 0.50
CA ALA A 133 -44.13 4.14 1.81
C ALA A 133 -43.27 3.78 3.04
N ALA A 134 -42.69 4.80 3.69
CA ALA A 134 -42.42 4.73 5.12
C ALA A 134 -43.75 4.95 5.87
N ASN A 135 -44.58 3.90 5.93
CA ASN A 135 -45.81 3.91 6.74
C ASN A 135 -45.44 3.75 8.22
N PHE A 136 -45.19 4.85 8.92
CA PHE A 136 -45.18 4.85 10.38
C PHE A 136 -46.64 4.87 10.87
N ALA A 137 -47.30 3.72 10.88
CA ALA A 137 -48.58 3.59 11.59
C ALA A 137 -48.32 3.67 13.10
N ARG A 138 -48.84 4.71 13.74
CA ARG A 138 -48.79 4.91 15.20
C ARG A 138 -49.61 3.79 15.87
N LYS A 139 -48.94 2.92 16.65
CA LYS A 139 -49.59 1.82 17.36
C LYS A 139 -50.31 2.35 18.62
N GLY A 140 -51.64 2.30 18.61
CA GLY A 140 -52.50 2.29 19.80
C GLY A 140 -52.92 3.66 20.36
N ALA A 141 -54.21 3.94 20.27
CA ALA A 141 -54.99 4.78 21.19
C ALA A 141 -56.12 3.91 21.74
#